data_AF-A0A223NY40-F1
#
_entry.id   AF-A0A223NY40-F1
#
_cell.length_a   1.000
_cell.length_b   1.000
_cell.length_c   1.000
_cell.angle_alpha   90.00
_cell.angle_beta   90.00
_cell.angle_gamma   90.00
#
_symmetry.space_group_name_H-M   'P 1'
#
loop_
_entity.id
_entity.type
_entity.pdbx_description
1 polymer ?
#
loop_
_entity_poly.entity_id
_entity_poly.type
_entity_poly.pdbx_seq_one_letter_code
_entity_poly.pdbx_strand_id
1 'polypeptide(L)' 'MKINKEWHLKHPMPSNPTFEQRVAWHLEHQKNCSCRPITGKLADEMKKRGVKF' A
#
# COMPACT_ATOMS: atom_id res chain seq x y z
N MET A 1 -15.77 5.24 1.01
CA MET A 1 -14.55 6.00 1.41
C MET A 1 -14.15 6.92 0.28
N LYS A 2 -13.71 8.15 0.60
CA LYS A 2 -13.27 9.15 -0.39
C LYS A 2 -11.87 8.77 -0.90
N ILE A 3 -11.77 8.47 -2.18
CA ILE A 3 -10.50 8.19 -2.85
C ILE A 3 -9.76 9.51 -3.14
N ASN A 4 -8.47 9.58 -2.83
CA ASN A 4 -7.62 10.68 -3.26
C ASN A 4 -7.17 10.42 -4.71
N LYS A 5 -7.98 10.85 -5.68
CA LYS A 5 -7.75 10.58 -7.11
C LYS A 5 -6.40 11.12 -7.59
N GLU A 6 -6.01 12.32 -7.16
CA GLU A 6 -4.74 12.93 -7.55
C GLU A 6 -3.54 12.10 -7.10
N TRP A 7 -3.59 11.55 -5.88
CA TRP A 7 -2.53 10.68 -5.39
C TRP A 7 -2.43 9.39 -6.22
N HIS A 8 -3.54 8.75 -6.55
CA HIS A 8 -3.52 7.53 -7.38
C HIS A 8 -3.00 7.77 -8.80
N LEU A 9 -3.26 8.94 -9.38
CA LEU A 9 -2.76 9.30 -10.71
C LEU A 9 -1.23 9.53 -10.70
N LYS A 10 -0.70 10.13 -9.63
CA LYS A 10 0.73 10.38 -9.47
C LYS A 10 1.51 9.15 -8.97
N HIS A 11 0.86 8.29 -8.19
CA HIS A 11 1.45 7.11 -7.58
C HIS A 11 0.63 5.86 -7.97
N PRO A 12 0.60 5.47 -9.25
CA PRO A 12 -0.02 4.22 -9.64
C PRO A 12 0.77 3.03 -9.06
N MET A 13 0.07 1.98 -8.67
CA MET A 13 0.71 0.72 -8.28
C MET A 13 1.41 0.12 -9.51
N PRO A 14 2.70 -0.28 -9.43
CA PRO A 14 3.36 -0.98 -10.52
C PRO A 14 2.62 -2.27 -10.90
N SER A 15 2.65 -2.67 -12.18
CA SER A 15 1.90 -3.85 -12.65
C SER A 15 2.41 -5.17 -12.07
N ASN A 16 3.71 -5.28 -11.78
CA ASN A 16 4.29 -6.45 -11.12
C ASN A 16 5.26 -5.98 -10.01
N PRO A 17 4.73 -5.45 -8.90
CA PRO A 17 5.55 -4.86 -7.87
C PRO A 17 6.25 -5.97 -7.09
N THR A 18 7.52 -5.75 -6.78
CA THR A 18 8.19 -6.54 -5.74
C THR A 18 7.47 -6.36 -4.40
N PHE A 19 7.72 -7.26 -3.45
CA PHE A 19 7.13 -7.14 -2.12
C PHE A 19 7.41 -5.77 -1.48
N GLU A 20 8.65 -5.31 -1.54
CA GLU A 20 9.09 -4.05 -0.96
C GLU A 20 8.41 -2.84 -1.62
N GLN A 21 8.33 -2.81 -2.96
CA GLN A 21 7.59 -1.77 -3.68
C GLN A 21 6.12 -1.77 -3.32
N ARG A 22 5.51 -2.95 -3.20
CA ARG A 22 4.11 -3.10 -2.81
C ARG A 22 3.86 -2.57 -1.41
N VAL A 23 4.76 -2.86 -0.47
CA VAL A 23 4.71 -2.37 0.91
C VAL A 23 4.86 -0.86 0.95
N ALA A 24 5.91 -0.32 0.33
CA ALA A 24 6.19 1.12 0.31
C ALA A 24 4.98 1.90 -0.25
N TRP A 25 4.42 1.41 -1.36
CA TRP A 25 3.22 1.99 -1.95
C TRP A 25 2.03 2.00 -0.99
N HIS A 26 1.77 0.90 -0.27
CA HIS A 26 0.63 0.85 0.66
C HIS A 26 0.85 1.74 1.90
N LEU A 27 2.08 1.86 2.39
CA LEU A 27 2.42 2.75 3.50
C LEU A 27 2.21 4.22 3.12
N GLU A 28 2.63 4.63 1.92
CA GLU A 28 2.34 5.97 1.42
C GLU A 28 0.86 6.18 1.11
N HIS A 29 0.21 5.16 0.54
CA HIS A 29 -1.21 5.17 0.28
C HIS A 29 -1.99 5.45 1.57
N GLN A 30 -1.76 4.71 2.67
CA GLN A 30 -2.47 4.94 3.93
C GLN A 30 -2.36 6.39 4.46
N LYS A 31 -1.23 7.07 4.22
CA LYS A 31 -1.02 8.48 4.62
C LYS A 31 -1.82 9.47 3.77
N ASN A 32 -2.07 9.15 2.49
CA ASN A 32 -2.67 10.06 1.51
C ASN A 32 -4.12 9.68 1.14
N CYS A 33 -4.49 8.42 1.30
CA CYS A 33 -5.71 7.80 0.86
C CYS A 33 -6.00 6.50 1.66
N SER A 34 -7.07 6.48 2.43
CA SER A 34 -7.44 5.28 3.21
C SER A 34 -8.42 4.36 2.47
N CYS A 35 -8.52 4.44 1.14
CA CYS A 35 -9.55 3.71 0.37
C CYS A 35 -9.37 2.18 0.38
N ARG A 36 -8.17 1.71 0.73
CA ARG A 36 -7.78 0.31 0.74
C ARG A 36 -6.85 0.02 1.93
N PRO A 37 -7.35 -0.65 2.98
CA PRO A 37 -6.52 -1.04 4.12
C PRO A 37 -5.55 -2.18 3.76
N ILE A 38 -4.44 -2.27 4.48
CA ILE A 38 -3.45 -3.34 4.31
C ILE A 38 -3.96 -4.59 5.02
N THR A 39 -4.47 -5.56 4.26
CA THR A 39 -5.05 -6.82 4.78
C THR A 39 -4.60 -8.04 3.99
N GLY A 40 -4.89 -9.23 4.53
CA GLY A 40 -4.60 -10.52 3.89
C GLY A 40 -3.10 -10.83 3.79
N LYS A 41 -2.71 -11.59 2.77
CA LYS A 41 -1.33 -12.10 2.58
C LYS A 41 -0.24 -11.03 2.68
N LEU A 42 -0.53 -9.80 2.21
CA LEU A 42 0.43 -8.70 2.31
C LEU A 42 0.68 -8.31 3.78
N ALA A 43 -0.39 -8.16 4.57
CA ALA A 43 -0.29 -7.86 6.00
C ALA A 43 0.42 -8.98 6.78
N ASP A 44 0.10 -10.24 6.49
CA ASP A 44 0.75 -11.39 7.14
C ASP A 44 2.25 -11.43 6.84
N GLU A 45 2.64 -11.22 5.58
CA GLU A 45 4.03 -11.19 5.15
C GLU A 45 4.78 -9.98 5.75
N MET A 46 4.14 -8.82 5.83
CA MET A 46 4.68 -7.65 6.53
C MET A 46 4.93 -7.92 8.01
N LYS A 47 3.98 -8.55 8.71
CA LYS A 47 4.14 -8.97 10.11
C LYS A 47 5.29 -9.96 10.29
N LYS A 48 5.38 -10.97 9.42
CA LYS A 48 6.48 -11.97 9.44
C LYS A 48 7.85 -11.32 9.28
N ARG A 49 7.94 -10.27 8.46
CA ARG A 49 9.17 -9.50 8.22
C ARG A 49 9.41 -8.37 9.22
N GLY A 50 8.55 -8.21 10.24
CA GLY A 50 8.68 -7.18 11.26
C GLY A 50 8.37 -5.75 10.79
N VAL A 51 7.70 -5.59 9.64
CA VAL A 51 7.30 -4.29 9.10
C VAL A 51 6.07 -3.78 9.86
N LYS A 52 6.17 -2.59 10.43
CA LYS A 52 5.05 -1.90 11.10
C LYS A 52 4.28 -1.04 10.10
N PHE A 53 2.95 -1.09 10.14
CA PHE A 53 2.02 -0.40 9.25
C PHE A 53 0.69 -0.10 9.94
#